data_AF-A0A9D2KP02-F1
#
_entry.id   AF-A0A9D2KP02-F1
#
_cell.length_a   1.000
_cell.length_b   1.000
_cell.length_c   1.000
_cell.angle_alpha   90.00
_cell.angle_beta   90.00
_cell.angle_gamma   90.00
#
_symmetry.space_group_name_H-M   'P 1'
#
loop_
_entity.id
_entity.type
_entity.pdbx_description
1 polymer ?
#
loop_
_entity_poly.entity_id
_entity_poly.type
_entity_poly.pdbx_seq_one_letter_code
_entity_poly.pdbx_strand_id
1 'polypeptide(L)' 'MSEHDINIADMQCWVFRMAQTKWNMPAKDCVELFKKYNIFDFIADCYDSLHLNSYACALADVETLLKNRGVTV' A
#
# COMPACT_ATOMS: atom_id res chain seq x y z
N MET A 1 18.84 -9.29 3.93
CA MET A 1 17.96 -8.13 3.66
C MET A 1 18.79 -6.89 3.90
N SER A 2 18.80 -5.98 2.94
CA SER A 2 19.42 -4.66 3.10
C SER A 2 18.54 -3.75 3.96
N GLU A 3 19.10 -2.65 4.46
CA GLU A 3 18.32 -1.61 5.15
C GLU A 3 17.18 -1.06 4.28
N HIS A 4 17.44 -0.94 2.96
CA HIS A 4 16.44 -0.56 1.97
C HIS A 4 15.26 -1.54 1.92
N ASP A 5 15.52 -2.85 1.90
CA ASP A 5 14.47 -3.87 1.90
C ASP A 5 13.61 -3.83 3.18
N ILE A 6 14.24 -3.53 4.32
CA ILE A 6 13.54 -3.38 5.61
C ILE A 6 12.62 -2.17 5.56
N ASN A 7 13.08 -1.04 5.01
CA ASN A 7 12.28 0.17 4.95
C ASN A 7 11.09 0.03 3.98
N ILE A 8 11.26 -0.68 2.86
CA ILE A 8 10.15 -1.04 1.96
C ILE A 8 9.10 -1.86 2.72
N ALA A 9 9.53 -2.91 3.43
CA ALA A 9 8.64 -3.78 4.18
C ALA A 9 7.89 -3.03 5.30
N ASP A 10 8.56 -2.11 5.99
CA ASP A 10 7.93 -1.26 7.01
C ASP A 10 6.86 -0.36 6.39
N MET A 11 7.15 0.28 5.26
CA MET A 11 6.20 1.12 4.54
C MET A 11 4.99 0.32 4.05
N GLN A 12 5.20 -0.86 3.48
CA GLN A 12 4.12 -1.77 3.08
C GLN A 12 3.22 -2.12 4.28
N CYS A 13 3.81 -2.40 5.44
CA CYS A 13 3.05 -2.71 6.66
C CYS A 13 2.27 -1.51 7.20
N TRP A 14 2.82 -0.29 7.11
CA TRP A 14 2.13 0.93 7.53
C TRP A 14 0.97 1.28 6.61
N VAL A 15 1.20 1.31 5.30
CA VAL A 15 0.15 1.59 4.31
C VAL A 15 -0.97 0.56 4.41
N PHE A 16 -0.63 -0.72 4.59
CA PHE A 16 -1.61 -1.79 4.83
C PHE A 16 -2.47 -1.54 6.08
N ARG A 17 -1.85 -1.23 7.23
CA ARG A 17 -2.59 -0.94 8.47
C ARG A 17 -3.48 0.30 8.35
N MET A 18 -3.00 1.33 7.66
CA MET A 18 -3.79 2.53 7.40
C MET A 18 -4.98 2.23 6.49
N ALA A 19 -4.79 1.43 5.44
CA ALA A 19 -5.85 0.98 4.55
C ALA A 19 -6.94 0.20 5.30
N GLN A 20 -6.56 -0.78 6.13
CA GLN A 20 -7.50 -1.53 6.95
C GLN A 20 -8.37 -0.62 7.83
N THR A 21 -7.74 0.37 8.47
CA THR A 21 -8.42 1.32 9.35
C THR A 21 -9.35 2.23 8.55
N LYS A 22 -8.88 2.76 7.42
CA LYS A 22 -9.63 3.71 6.59
C LYS A 22 -10.83 3.05 5.90
N TRP A 23 -10.66 1.83 5.40
CA TRP A 23 -11.70 1.11 4.66
C TRP A 23 -12.57 0.23 5.57
N ASN A 24 -12.31 0.24 6.89
CA ASN A 24 -12.97 -0.64 7.87
C ASN A 24 -13.00 -2.10 7.40
N MET A 25 -11.88 -2.57 6.85
CA MET A 25 -11.76 -3.86 6.17
C MET A 25 -10.94 -4.84 7.01
N PRO A 26 -11.41 -6.09 7.21
CA PRO A 26 -10.63 -7.08 7.95
C PRO A 26 -9.33 -7.40 7.21
N ALA A 27 -8.30 -7.77 7.98
CA ALA A 27 -6.95 -8.03 7.46
C ALA A 27 -6.93 -9.02 6.28
N LYS A 28 -7.78 -10.04 6.36
CA LYS A 28 -7.90 -11.07 5.33
C LYS A 28 -8.36 -10.47 3.99
N ASP A 29 -9.42 -9.66 4.00
CA ASP A 29 -9.96 -9.10 2.77
C ASP A 29 -9.01 -8.02 2.21
N CYS A 30 -8.38 -7.25 3.09
CA CYS A 30 -7.38 -6.25 2.68
C CYS A 30 -6.15 -6.92 2.04
N VAL A 31 -5.66 -8.03 2.59
CA VAL A 31 -4.49 -8.71 2.02
C VAL A 31 -4.80 -9.37 0.68
N GLU A 32 -6.00 -9.95 0.54
CA GLU A 32 -6.47 -10.49 -0.75
C GLU A 32 -6.59 -9.37 -1.79
N LEU A 33 -7.07 -8.19 -1.41
CA LEU A 33 -7.10 -7.02 -2.28
C LEU A 33 -5.70 -6.57 -2.69
N PHE A 34 -4.80 -6.39 -1.72
CA PHE A 34 -3.43 -5.95 -1.98
C PHE A 34 -2.68 -6.93 -2.88
N LYS A 35 -2.87 -8.25 -2.68
CA LYS A 35 -2.29 -9.28 -3.56
C LYS A 35 -2.92 -9.28 -4.94
N LYS A 36 -4.25 -9.27 -5.04
CA LYS A 36 -4.98 -9.29 -6.31
C LYS A 36 -4.59 -8.15 -7.24
N TYR A 37 -4.29 -6.99 -6.65
CA TYR A 37 -3.90 -5.79 -7.38
C TYR A 37 -2.39 -5.49 -7.26
N ASN A 38 -1.54 -6.44 -6.84
CA ASN A 38 -0.08 -6.25 -6.75
C ASN A 38 0.32 -4.92 -6.08
N ILE A 39 -0.40 -4.52 -5.02
CA ILE A 39 -0.20 -3.24 -4.33
C ILE A 39 1.12 -3.26 -3.57
N PHE A 40 1.53 -4.41 -3.03
CA PHE A 40 2.83 -4.55 -2.39
C PHE A 40 3.97 -4.30 -3.37
N ASP A 41 3.90 -4.88 -4.57
CA ASP A 41 4.90 -4.67 -5.62
C ASP A 41 4.91 -3.21 -6.07
N PHE A 42 3.75 -2.58 -6.24
CA PHE A 42 3.66 -1.15 -6.53
C PHE A 42 4.37 -0.28 -5.48
N ILE A 43 4.17 -0.55 -4.18
CA ILE A 43 4.83 0.19 -3.11
C ILE A 43 6.35 -0.05 -3.14
N ALA A 44 6.80 -1.27 -3.45
CA ALA A 44 8.23 -1.58 -3.55
C ALA A 44 8.87 -0.87 -4.75
N ASP A 45 8.25 -0.96 -5.93
CA ASP A 45 8.74 -0.36 -7.18
C ASP A 45 8.76 1.17 -7.10
N CYS A 46 7.82 1.78 -6.37
CA CYS A 46 7.70 3.23 -6.22
C CYS A 46 8.31 3.76 -4.91
N TYR A 47 8.98 2.92 -4.11
CA TYR A 47 9.48 3.29 -2.78
C TYR A 47 10.33 4.57 -2.79
N ASP A 48 11.26 4.68 -3.74
CA ASP A 48 12.16 5.84 -3.86
C ASP A 48 11.43 7.19 -4.02
N SER A 49 10.21 7.16 -4.58
CA SER A 49 9.36 8.36 -4.70
C SER A 49 8.38 8.50 -3.53
N LEU A 50 7.85 7.37 -3.04
CA LEU A 50 6.83 7.35 -1.99
C LEU A 50 7.40 7.68 -0.61
N HIS A 51 8.63 7.23 -0.28
CA HIS A 51 9.22 7.40 1.05
C HIS A 51 9.59 8.86 1.39
N LEU A 52 9.68 9.73 0.37
CA LEU A 52 9.88 11.16 0.54
C LEU A 52 8.58 11.89 0.95
N ASN A 53 7.44 11.21 0.83
CA ASN A 53 6.11 11.73 1.14
C ASN A 53 5.56 11.08 2.42
N SER A 54 4.43 11.60 2.91
CA SER A 54 3.74 10.98 4.06
C SER A 54 3.09 9.64 3.68
N TYR A 55 2.93 8.73 4.65
CA TYR A 55 2.19 7.47 4.42
C TYR A 55 0.73 7.70 3.97
N ALA A 56 0.13 8.85 4.31
CA ALA A 56 -1.19 9.21 3.82
C ALA A 56 -1.20 9.49 2.31
N CYS A 57 -0.13 10.08 1.77
CA CYS A 57 0.03 10.25 0.32
C CYS A 57 0.17 8.89 -0.37
N ALA A 58 1.00 8.00 0.18
CA ALA A 58 1.16 6.65 -0.36
C ALA A 58 -0.15 5.86 -0.38
N LEU A 59 -0.98 6.00 0.67
CA LEU A 59 -2.32 5.40 0.67
C LEU A 59 -3.24 6.01 -0.39
N ALA A 60 -3.19 7.34 -0.61
CA ALA A 60 -3.98 7.99 -1.66
C ALA A 60 -3.56 7.54 -3.08
N ASP A 61 -2.26 7.29 -3.29
CA ASP A 61 -1.75 6.72 -4.54
C ASP A 61 -2.26 5.29 -4.76
N VAL A 62 -2.30 4.47 -3.71
CA VAL A 62 -2.92 3.14 -3.73
C VAL A 62 -4.41 3.22 -4.06
N GLU A 63 -5.16 4.14 -3.45
CA GLU A 63 -6.59 4.35 -3.76
C GLU A 63 -6.80 4.79 -5.22
N THR A 64 -5.93 5.65 -5.73
CA THR A 64 -5.94 6.09 -7.13
C THR A 64 -5.67 4.93 -8.08
N LEU A 65 -4.69 4.07 -7.76
CA LEU A 65 -4.39 2.87 -8.53
C LEU A 65 -5.58 1.89 -8.56
N LEU A 66 -6.22 1.67 -7.41
CA LEU A 66 -7.41 0.82 -7.29
C LEU A 66 -8.58 1.38 -8.09
N LYS A 67 -8.83 2.70 -8.01
CA LYS A 67 -9.87 3.39 -8.78
C LYS A 67 -9.65 3.28 -10.28
N ASN A 68 -8.41 3.46 -10.75
CA ASN A 68 -8.05 3.30 -12.16
C ASN A 68 -8.27 1.86 -12.68
N ARG A 69 -8.32 0.89 -11.78
CA ARG A 69 -8.62 -0.52 -12.06
C ARG A 69 -10.08 -0.89 -11.84
N GLY A 70 -10.95 0.11 -11.59
CA GLY A 70 -12.39 -0.08 -11.40
C GLY A 70 -12.79 -0.57 -10.01
N VAL A 71 -11.91 -0.46 -9.02
CA VAL A 71 -12.18 -0.85 -7.63
C VAL A 71 -12.52 0.37 -6.81
N THR A 72 -13.60 0.30 -6.02
CA THR A 72 -13.94 1.30 -5.00
C THR A 72 -13.79 0.66 -3.63
N VAL A 73 -13.04 1.32 -2.75
CA VAL A 73 -12.71 0.89 -1.38
C VAL A 73 -13.25 1.87 -0.36
#